data_AF-A0AAV7I762-F1
#
_entry.id   AF-A0AAV7I762-F1
#
_cell.length_a   1.000
_cell.length_b   1.000
_cell.length_c   1.000
_cell.angle_alpha   90.00
_cell.angle_beta   90.00
_cell.angle_gamma   90.00
#
_symmetry.space_group_name_H-M   'P 1'
#
loop_
_entity.id
_entity.type
_entity.pdbx_description
1 polymer ?
#
loop_
_entity_poly.entity_id
_entity_poly.type
_entity_poly.pdbx_seq_one_letter_code
_entity_poly.pdbx_strand_id
1 'polypeptide(L)'
;MEEEKCTIQISRDLQEPMPLLLHPELHRGFIYTKEPDNTISVEAGDSIRVACPGGRIYFSRVKSYESATLECIRDKTFLLTHDGGTEMFHQIYCDKYPQHSVRRISRGCKVGVTGEIGFSIRTDERKEFIRIIDFCHDEQLGQTIYAHALIPSVIDSAEISVPRPSFTKSGFFEGISMDNIYSRSHQQETLALIVGSHKLANRYIHDRGNYFLSRGHLAAKLDFIFEAQQRATFYSVNTVPMWQNINDGNWKKIEKSVRNYASRRNRNLEVWTGSLGVLELEDFEGKMKKIYLDYHDEERVAIPVPKLLFKVVYDRYRLAGVVFITVNNPHLNRLTGDYVVCEDICTEINFSGWDMRTERGYSYCCSVDDFRNAFPYLPEFKTRRLLI
;
A
#
# COMPACT_ATOMS: atom_id res chain seq x y z
N MET A 1 -8.09 11.24 -41.16
CA MET A 1 -6.73 10.94 -40.66
C MET A 1 -6.91 9.72 -39.79
N GLU A 2 -6.55 8.54 -40.29
CA GLU A 2 -6.49 7.34 -39.44
C GLU A 2 -5.44 7.60 -38.35
N GLU A 3 -5.76 7.32 -37.10
CA GLU A 3 -4.81 7.49 -36.01
C GLU A 3 -3.74 6.40 -36.14
N GLU A 4 -2.48 6.80 -36.36
CA GLU A 4 -1.30 5.92 -36.38
C GLU A 4 -0.88 5.48 -34.96
N LYS A 5 -1.85 5.19 -34.10
CA LYS A 5 -1.63 4.78 -32.70
C LYS A 5 -2.73 3.83 -32.24
N CYS A 6 -2.44 3.06 -31.21
CA CYS A 6 -3.39 2.22 -30.50
C CYS A 6 -3.73 2.86 -29.16
N THR A 7 -4.99 2.73 -28.75
CA THR A 7 -5.53 3.26 -27.51
C THR A 7 -6.14 2.15 -26.68
N ILE A 8 -5.89 2.18 -25.37
CA ILE A 8 -6.45 1.26 -24.38
C ILE A 8 -7.09 2.10 -23.28
N GLN A 9 -8.41 2.03 -23.15
CA GLN A 9 -9.13 2.73 -22.07
C GLN A 9 -9.19 1.88 -20.80
N ILE A 10 -8.52 2.34 -19.73
CA ILE A 10 -8.41 1.66 -18.43
C ILE A 10 -9.79 1.41 -17.79
N SER A 11 -10.84 2.14 -18.15
CA SER A 11 -12.18 1.95 -17.56
C SER A 11 -13.23 1.33 -18.48
N ARG A 12 -12.91 1.07 -19.76
CA ARG A 12 -13.91 0.65 -20.77
C ARG A 12 -13.47 -0.50 -21.66
N ASP A 13 -12.18 -0.60 -21.95
CA ASP A 13 -11.64 -1.62 -22.86
C ASP A 13 -11.09 -2.84 -22.11
N LEU A 14 -11.30 -2.91 -20.80
CA LEU A 14 -10.79 -3.98 -19.95
C LEU A 14 -11.85 -5.06 -19.75
N GLN A 15 -11.74 -6.15 -20.50
CA GLN A 15 -12.49 -7.37 -20.18
C GLN A 15 -11.85 -8.04 -18.97
N GLU A 16 -12.64 -8.26 -17.92
CA GLU A 16 -12.18 -9.00 -16.75
C GLU A 16 -12.16 -10.52 -17.02
N PRO A 17 -11.17 -11.28 -16.49
CA PRO A 17 -10.00 -10.80 -15.75
C PRO A 17 -8.92 -10.13 -16.63
N MET A 18 -8.54 -8.91 -16.27
CA MET A 18 -7.62 -8.08 -17.06
C MET A 18 -6.16 -8.60 -16.96
N PRO A 19 -5.39 -8.65 -18.07
CA PRO A 19 -3.96 -8.88 -18.03
C PRO A 19 -3.20 -7.70 -17.44
N LEU A 20 -2.03 -7.99 -16.86
CA LEU A 20 -1.09 -6.94 -16.46
C LEU A 20 -0.61 -6.20 -17.71
N LEU A 21 -0.65 -4.86 -17.70
CA LEU A 21 -0.10 -4.03 -18.78
C LEU A 21 1.29 -3.58 -18.39
N LEU A 22 2.28 -4.12 -19.07
CA LEU A 22 3.68 -3.98 -18.74
C LEU A 22 4.45 -3.40 -19.91
N HIS A 23 5.54 -2.72 -19.59
CA HIS A 23 6.52 -2.36 -20.61
C HIS A 23 7.11 -3.65 -21.24
N PRO A 24 7.46 -3.61 -22.55
CA PRO A 24 8.11 -4.74 -23.22
C PRO A 24 9.41 -5.16 -22.54
N GLU A 25 10.17 -4.19 -22.05
CA GLU A 25 11.44 -4.48 -21.39
C GLU A 25 11.22 -5.15 -20.02
N LEU A 26 12.00 -6.20 -19.77
CA LEU A 26 12.04 -6.85 -18.47
C LEU A 26 12.44 -5.84 -17.39
N HIS A 27 11.83 -5.99 -16.23
CA HIS A 27 12.00 -5.25 -14.98
C HIS A 27 11.53 -3.80 -14.98
N ARG A 28 11.01 -3.29 -16.10
CA ARG A 28 10.55 -1.91 -16.20
C ARG A 28 9.18 -1.69 -15.53
N GLY A 29 8.36 -2.72 -15.39
CA GLY A 29 7.10 -2.67 -14.64
C GLY A 29 5.88 -2.30 -15.49
N PHE A 30 4.87 -1.73 -14.83
CA PHE A 30 3.59 -1.39 -15.43
C PHE A 30 3.69 -0.19 -16.38
N ILE A 31 2.88 -0.21 -17.43
CA ILE A 31 2.64 0.99 -18.26
C ILE A 31 1.54 1.81 -17.59
N TYR A 32 1.78 3.11 -17.46
CA TYR A 32 0.77 4.06 -17.02
C TYR A 32 0.41 5.01 -18.17
N THR A 33 -0.71 5.71 -18.03
CA THR A 33 -1.09 6.77 -18.98
C THR A 33 -0.04 7.89 -18.96
N LYS A 34 0.09 8.61 -20.07
CA LYS A 34 0.96 9.81 -20.14
C LYS A 34 0.28 11.02 -19.48
N GLU A 35 -1.05 11.07 -19.59
CA GLU A 35 -1.93 12.11 -19.05
C GLU A 35 -3.04 11.47 -18.19
N PRO A 36 -3.72 12.22 -17.31
CA PRO A 36 -4.81 11.68 -16.47
C PRO A 36 -6.13 11.53 -17.25
N ASP A 37 -6.09 10.92 -18.44
CA ASP A 37 -7.22 10.75 -19.37
C ASP A 37 -7.72 9.29 -19.47
N ASN A 38 -7.20 8.41 -18.60
CA ASN A 38 -7.50 6.99 -18.52
C ASN A 38 -7.19 6.21 -19.80
N THR A 39 -6.38 6.79 -20.70
CA THR A 39 -6.08 6.21 -22.00
C THR A 39 -4.58 5.96 -22.14
N ILE A 40 -4.20 4.70 -22.28
CA ILE A 40 -2.84 4.34 -22.66
C ILE A 40 -2.77 4.45 -24.18
N SER A 41 -1.83 5.27 -24.68
CA SER A 41 -1.57 5.42 -26.11
C SER A 41 -0.22 4.77 -26.45
N VAL A 42 -0.22 3.92 -27.47
CA VAL A 42 0.94 3.20 -28.00
C VAL A 42 1.10 3.60 -29.47
N GLU A 43 2.26 4.08 -29.89
CA GLU A 43 2.47 4.48 -31.30
C GLU A 43 2.44 3.24 -32.20
N ALA A 44 2.02 3.38 -33.46
CA ALA A 44 2.07 2.26 -34.41
C ALA A 44 3.51 1.73 -34.55
N GLY A 45 3.67 0.41 -34.50
CA GLY A 45 4.97 -0.28 -34.48
C GLY A 45 5.62 -0.37 -33.09
N ASP A 46 5.19 0.41 -32.09
CA ASP A 46 5.63 0.22 -30.71
C ASP A 46 4.93 -0.99 -30.08
N SER A 47 5.58 -1.58 -29.07
CA SER A 47 5.08 -2.77 -28.38
C SER A 47 4.70 -2.50 -26.93
N ILE A 48 3.79 -3.33 -26.43
CA ILE A 48 3.49 -3.51 -25.01
C ILE A 48 3.59 -4.98 -24.64
N ARG A 49 3.67 -5.29 -23.35
CA ARG A 49 3.64 -6.66 -22.84
C ARG A 49 2.41 -6.87 -21.98
N VAL A 50 1.70 -7.96 -22.25
CA VAL A 50 0.59 -8.43 -21.43
C VAL A 50 0.99 -9.68 -20.66
N ALA A 51 0.52 -9.83 -19.43
CA ALA A 51 0.80 -11.02 -18.64
C ALA A 51 -0.36 -11.44 -17.72
N CYS A 52 -0.52 -12.75 -17.56
CA CYS A 52 -1.52 -13.42 -16.74
C CYS A 52 -0.84 -14.38 -15.74
N PRO A 53 -0.08 -13.88 -14.75
CA PRO A 53 0.66 -14.72 -13.81
C PRO A 53 -0.26 -15.73 -13.10
N GLY A 54 0.17 -17.00 -13.04
CA GLY A 54 -0.64 -18.10 -12.50
C GLY A 54 -1.80 -18.56 -13.41
N GLY A 55 -1.95 -17.94 -14.58
CA GLY A 55 -2.96 -18.20 -15.59
C GLY A 55 -2.38 -18.08 -17.00
N ARG A 56 -3.25 -17.70 -17.93
CA ARG A 56 -3.00 -17.72 -19.36
C ARG A 56 -3.72 -16.58 -20.06
N ILE A 57 -3.07 -16.02 -21.07
CA ILE A 57 -3.67 -15.06 -21.98
C ILE A 57 -4.59 -15.81 -22.96
N TYR A 58 -5.81 -15.29 -23.14
CA TYR A 58 -6.73 -15.73 -24.17
C TYR A 58 -6.58 -14.82 -25.40
N PHE A 59 -6.26 -15.43 -26.55
CA PHE A 59 -6.10 -14.76 -27.84
C PHE A 59 -6.49 -15.74 -28.95
N SER A 60 -7.45 -15.39 -29.80
CA SER A 60 -7.87 -16.10 -31.03
C SER A 60 -8.04 -17.63 -30.94
N ARG A 61 -8.43 -18.16 -29.78
CA ARG A 61 -8.65 -19.61 -29.53
C ARG A 61 -7.41 -20.51 -29.72
N VAL A 62 -6.19 -19.97 -29.72
CA VAL A 62 -4.93 -20.73 -29.83
C VAL A 62 -4.18 -20.76 -28.48
N LYS A 63 -3.23 -21.68 -28.33
CA LYS A 63 -2.51 -22.01 -27.09
C LYS A 63 -1.91 -20.80 -26.36
N SER A 64 -1.71 -21.05 -25.08
CA SER A 64 -1.92 -20.11 -23.99
C SER A 64 -0.61 -19.75 -23.28
N TYR A 65 -0.12 -18.53 -23.49
CA TYR A 65 1.08 -18.02 -22.83
C TYR A 65 0.74 -17.34 -21.51
N GLU A 66 1.66 -17.37 -20.54
CA GLU A 66 1.55 -16.56 -19.32
C GLU A 66 1.89 -15.09 -19.59
N SER A 67 2.76 -14.82 -20.58
CA SER A 67 3.19 -13.48 -20.99
C SER A 67 3.33 -13.42 -22.50
N ALA A 68 2.96 -12.30 -23.12
CA ALA A 68 3.09 -12.08 -24.56
C ALA A 68 3.37 -10.61 -24.87
N THR A 69 4.10 -10.38 -25.97
CA THR A 69 4.33 -9.03 -26.52
C THR A 69 3.31 -8.76 -27.62
N LEU A 70 2.74 -7.56 -27.58
CA LEU A 70 1.75 -7.08 -28.52
C LEU A 70 2.29 -5.82 -29.20
N GLU A 71 2.36 -5.82 -30.53
CA GLU A 71 2.73 -4.66 -31.33
C GLU A 71 1.46 -3.89 -31.73
N CYS A 72 1.51 -2.56 -31.60
CA CYS A 72 0.40 -1.71 -32.02
C CYS A 72 0.31 -1.65 -33.56
N ILE A 73 -0.87 -1.94 -34.10
CA ILE A 73 -1.17 -1.71 -35.52
C ILE A 73 -1.86 -0.35 -35.69
N ARG A 74 -3.10 -0.22 -35.19
CA ARG A 74 -3.92 1.01 -35.25
C ARG A 74 -5.15 0.89 -34.34
N ASP A 75 -5.73 2.03 -33.96
CA ASP A 75 -6.96 2.17 -33.18
C ASP A 75 -6.98 1.36 -31.88
N LYS A 76 -7.50 0.13 -31.90
CA LYS A 76 -7.53 -0.81 -30.77
C LYS A 76 -6.94 -2.16 -31.13
N THR A 77 -6.36 -2.29 -32.30
CA THR A 77 -5.91 -3.55 -32.89
C THR A 77 -4.42 -3.76 -32.64
N PHE A 78 -4.10 -4.91 -32.07
CA PHE A 78 -2.75 -5.32 -31.73
C PHE A 78 -2.38 -6.63 -32.43
N LEU A 79 -1.11 -6.74 -32.82
CA LEU A 79 -0.49 -7.93 -33.37
C LEU A 79 0.23 -8.70 -32.25
N LEU A 80 -0.06 -10.00 -32.12
CA LEU A 80 0.72 -10.90 -31.29
C LEU A 80 2.03 -11.24 -32.01
N THR A 81 3.16 -10.73 -31.51
CA THR A 81 4.44 -10.75 -32.24
C THR A 81 5.00 -12.15 -32.49
N HIS A 82 4.66 -13.13 -31.64
CA HIS A 82 5.19 -14.49 -31.75
C HIS A 82 4.42 -15.39 -32.72
N ASP A 83 3.09 -15.24 -32.80
CA ASP A 83 2.22 -16.14 -33.57
C ASP A 83 1.56 -15.46 -34.78
N GLY A 84 1.71 -14.13 -34.94
CA GLY A 84 1.24 -13.37 -36.11
C GLY A 84 -0.27 -13.09 -36.16
N GLY A 85 -1.01 -13.41 -35.10
CA GLY A 85 -2.46 -13.13 -35.02
C GLY A 85 -2.76 -11.69 -34.60
N THR A 86 -3.88 -11.14 -35.06
CA THR A 86 -4.32 -9.77 -34.73
C THR A 86 -5.66 -9.77 -34.01
N GLU A 87 -5.79 -9.02 -32.92
CA GLU A 87 -7.07 -8.86 -32.20
C GLU A 87 -7.29 -7.44 -31.71
N MET A 88 -8.55 -7.10 -31.44
CA MET A 88 -8.88 -5.90 -30.69
C MET A 88 -8.50 -6.10 -29.22
N PHE A 89 -7.94 -5.08 -28.58
CA PHE A 89 -7.43 -5.17 -27.23
C PHE A 89 -8.45 -5.70 -26.21
N HIS A 90 -9.72 -5.29 -26.35
CA HIS A 90 -10.80 -5.73 -25.45
C HIS A 90 -11.10 -7.24 -25.52
N GLN A 91 -10.55 -7.96 -26.52
CA GLN A 91 -10.68 -9.41 -26.68
C GLN A 91 -9.52 -10.17 -26.01
N ILE A 92 -8.52 -9.45 -25.52
CA ILE A 92 -7.34 -9.99 -24.86
C ILE A 92 -7.56 -9.94 -23.35
N TYR A 93 -7.78 -11.10 -22.74
CA TYR A 93 -8.03 -11.23 -21.31
C TYR A 93 -7.35 -12.46 -20.71
N CYS A 94 -7.27 -12.53 -19.38
CA CYS A 94 -6.75 -13.70 -18.68
C CYS A 94 -7.84 -14.71 -18.39
N ASP A 95 -7.52 -16.00 -18.41
CA ASP A 95 -8.43 -17.07 -17.98
C ASP A 95 -8.81 -17.00 -16.47
N LYS A 96 -8.00 -16.28 -15.68
CA LYS A 96 -8.16 -16.03 -14.24
C LYS A 96 -7.45 -14.73 -13.87
N TYR A 97 -7.88 -14.09 -12.77
CA TYR A 97 -7.22 -12.88 -12.28
C TYR A 97 -5.71 -13.11 -12.07
N PRO A 98 -4.84 -12.19 -12.52
CA PRO A 98 -3.41 -12.22 -12.29
C PRO A 98 -3.05 -12.54 -10.84
N GLN A 99 -2.35 -13.65 -10.62
CA GLN A 99 -1.93 -14.09 -9.30
C GLN A 99 -0.80 -13.20 -8.77
N HIS A 100 -1.09 -12.47 -7.69
CA HIS A 100 -0.07 -11.78 -6.91
C HIS A 100 0.54 -12.71 -5.85
N SER A 101 1.75 -12.37 -5.41
CA SER A 101 2.49 -13.12 -4.39
C SER A 101 3.33 -12.18 -3.53
N VAL A 102 3.71 -12.67 -2.35
CA VAL A 102 4.66 -12.02 -1.45
C VAL A 102 5.86 -12.93 -1.29
N ARG A 103 7.07 -12.37 -1.27
CA ARG A 103 8.31 -13.14 -1.09
C ARG A 103 9.31 -12.41 -0.20
N ARG A 104 10.18 -13.17 0.46
CA ARG A 104 11.39 -12.66 1.11
C ARG A 104 12.47 -12.42 0.05
N ILE A 105 13.33 -11.44 0.28
CA ILE A 105 14.55 -11.25 -0.52
C ILE A 105 15.78 -11.35 0.37
N SER A 106 16.94 -11.68 -0.23
CA SER A 106 18.19 -11.95 0.50
C SER A 106 18.76 -10.73 1.23
N ARG A 107 18.33 -9.51 0.87
CA ARG A 107 18.75 -8.28 1.53
C ARG A 107 17.92 -8.08 2.80
N GLY A 108 18.52 -8.23 3.97
CA GLY A 108 17.88 -7.83 5.23
C GLY A 108 17.65 -6.31 5.30
N CYS A 109 16.67 -5.89 6.09
CA CYS A 109 16.61 -4.52 6.58
C CYS A 109 17.23 -4.48 7.99
N LYS A 110 17.54 -3.29 8.52
CA LYS A 110 18.36 -3.14 9.74
C LYS A 110 17.86 -3.96 10.95
N VAL A 111 16.55 -4.20 11.06
CA VAL A 111 15.89 -4.84 12.20
C VAL A 111 14.89 -5.92 11.77
N GLY A 112 15.04 -6.48 10.57
CA GLY A 112 14.09 -7.49 10.07
C GLY A 112 14.42 -8.03 8.69
N VAL A 113 13.45 -8.73 8.11
CA VAL A 113 13.53 -9.25 6.74
C VAL A 113 12.95 -8.24 5.76
N THR A 114 13.62 -8.05 4.62
CA THR A 114 13.00 -7.34 3.51
C THR A 114 12.15 -8.31 2.71
N GLY A 115 10.95 -7.89 2.35
CA GLY A 115 10.08 -8.61 1.44
C GLY A 115 9.52 -7.73 0.35
N GLU A 116 8.93 -8.38 -0.64
CA GLU A 116 8.34 -7.73 -1.81
C GLU A 116 6.96 -8.33 -2.09
N ILE A 117 6.00 -7.48 -2.45
CA ILE A 117 4.69 -7.88 -2.97
C ILE A 117 4.65 -7.51 -4.44
N GLY A 118 4.13 -8.42 -5.27
CA GLY A 118 4.10 -8.24 -6.71
C GLY A 118 3.67 -9.48 -7.47
N PHE A 119 4.10 -9.54 -8.73
CA PHE A 119 3.67 -10.56 -9.68
C PHE A 119 4.87 -11.36 -10.18
N SER A 120 4.81 -12.68 -9.97
CA SER A 120 5.80 -13.60 -10.49
C SER A 120 5.37 -14.04 -11.89
N ILE A 121 6.07 -13.59 -12.92
CA ILE A 121 5.74 -13.85 -14.32
C ILE A 121 6.77 -14.82 -14.89
N ARG A 122 6.29 -15.93 -15.49
CA ARG A 122 7.14 -16.83 -16.27
C ARG A 122 7.21 -16.32 -17.72
N THR A 123 8.43 -16.15 -18.20
CA THR A 123 8.75 -15.97 -19.62
C THR A 123 9.46 -17.24 -20.11
N ASP A 124 9.60 -17.41 -21.42
CA ASP A 124 10.25 -18.59 -22.00
C ASP A 124 11.70 -18.77 -21.54
N GLU A 125 12.39 -17.67 -21.22
CA GLU A 125 13.81 -17.69 -20.87
C GLU A 125 14.07 -17.55 -19.36
N ARG A 126 13.21 -16.82 -18.63
CA ARG A 126 13.45 -16.44 -17.23
C ARG A 126 12.16 -16.27 -16.43
N LYS A 127 12.31 -16.29 -15.10
CA LYS A 127 11.27 -15.87 -14.16
C LYS A 127 11.52 -14.43 -13.73
N GLU A 128 10.56 -13.57 -13.96
CA GLU A 128 10.58 -12.17 -13.53
C GLU A 128 9.66 -11.97 -12.32
N PHE A 129 9.99 -10.99 -11.48
CA PHE A 129 9.09 -10.52 -10.44
C PHE A 129 8.85 -9.01 -10.58
N ILE A 130 7.62 -8.63 -10.91
CA ILE A 130 7.18 -7.23 -10.97
C ILE A 130 6.76 -6.83 -9.57
N ARG A 131 7.67 -6.21 -8.83
CA ARG A 131 7.40 -5.66 -7.51
C ARG A 131 6.56 -4.38 -7.60
N ILE A 132 5.58 -4.25 -6.71
CA ILE A 132 4.80 -3.01 -6.54
C ILE A 132 4.94 -2.42 -5.12
N ILE A 133 5.27 -3.24 -4.12
CA ILE A 133 5.54 -2.83 -2.74
C ILE A 133 6.80 -3.56 -2.27
N ASP A 134 7.73 -2.86 -1.64
CA ASP A 134 8.73 -3.47 -0.74
C ASP A 134 8.43 -3.12 0.71
N PHE A 135 8.87 -3.94 1.64
CA PHE A 135 8.64 -3.72 3.06
C PHE A 135 9.76 -4.31 3.91
N CYS A 136 9.91 -3.76 5.12
CA CYS A 136 10.76 -4.28 6.17
C CYS A 136 9.88 -4.85 7.29
N HIS A 137 10.04 -6.12 7.63
CA HIS A 137 9.19 -6.82 8.59
C HIS A 137 10.01 -7.53 9.66
N ASP A 138 9.64 -7.32 10.91
CA ASP A 138 10.13 -8.06 12.06
C ASP A 138 9.22 -9.28 12.28
N GLU A 139 9.72 -10.46 11.91
CA GLU A 139 8.97 -11.73 12.03
C GLU A 139 8.81 -12.19 13.47
N GLN A 140 9.70 -11.76 14.39
CA GLN A 140 9.63 -12.13 15.79
C GLN A 140 8.48 -11.39 16.47
N LEU A 141 8.34 -10.10 16.20
CA LEU A 141 7.24 -9.27 16.73
C LEU A 141 6.00 -9.32 15.85
N GLY A 142 6.08 -9.90 14.65
CA GLY A 142 5.02 -9.84 13.63
C GLY A 142 4.68 -8.40 13.24
N GLN A 143 5.66 -7.51 13.22
CA GLN A 143 5.48 -6.08 12.95
C GLN A 143 6.09 -5.69 11.61
N THR A 144 5.30 -5.08 10.73
CA THR A 144 5.89 -4.37 9.59
C THR A 144 6.36 -2.99 10.03
N ILE A 145 7.67 -2.77 9.90
CA ILE A 145 8.37 -1.56 10.31
C ILE A 145 8.07 -0.41 9.35
N TYR A 146 8.16 -0.68 8.05
CA TYR A 146 7.66 0.19 6.99
C TYR A 146 7.33 -0.62 5.72
N ALA A 147 6.44 -0.09 4.90
CA ALA A 147 6.25 -0.46 3.51
C ALA A 147 6.52 0.74 2.60
N HIS A 148 6.95 0.47 1.38
CA HIS A 148 7.30 1.45 0.37
C HIS A 148 6.58 1.15 -0.94
N ALA A 149 5.99 2.19 -1.53
CA ALA A 149 5.32 2.12 -2.82
C ALA A 149 5.45 3.44 -3.59
N LEU A 150 5.23 3.38 -4.90
CA LEU A 150 5.17 4.54 -5.79
C LEU A 150 3.72 4.98 -5.98
N ILE A 151 3.43 6.27 -5.77
CA ILE A 151 2.19 6.90 -6.24
C ILE A 151 2.50 7.59 -7.57
N PRO A 152 1.96 7.12 -8.70
CA PRO A 152 2.20 7.73 -10.00
C PRO A 152 1.52 9.10 -10.12
N SER A 153 2.07 9.98 -10.95
CA SER A 153 1.47 11.29 -11.24
C SER A 153 0.10 11.19 -11.90
N VAL A 154 -0.21 10.08 -12.55
CA VAL A 154 -1.49 9.84 -13.22
C VAL A 154 -2.47 9.03 -12.35
N ILE A 155 -2.33 9.10 -11.03
CA ILE A 155 -3.17 8.33 -10.09
C ILE A 155 -4.68 8.60 -10.21
N ASP A 156 -5.08 9.75 -10.78
CA ASP A 156 -6.49 10.03 -11.09
C ASP A 156 -7.08 9.10 -12.17
N SER A 157 -6.21 8.38 -12.90
CA SER A 157 -6.60 7.32 -13.85
C SER A 157 -6.77 5.93 -13.24
N ALA A 158 -6.72 5.82 -11.92
CA ALA A 158 -6.94 4.57 -11.23
C ALA A 158 -8.35 3.99 -11.46
N GLU A 159 -8.41 2.67 -11.60
CA GLU A 159 -9.67 1.93 -11.61
C GLU A 159 -10.42 2.14 -10.28
N ILE A 160 -11.70 2.48 -10.38
CA ILE A 160 -12.54 2.74 -9.22
C ILE A 160 -13.43 1.54 -8.91
N SER A 161 -13.92 1.46 -7.68
CA SER A 161 -14.89 0.42 -7.26
C SER A 161 -14.40 -1.03 -7.34
N VAL A 162 -13.09 -1.27 -7.48
CA VAL A 162 -12.50 -2.62 -7.45
C VAL A 162 -12.89 -3.35 -6.14
N PRO A 163 -13.38 -4.60 -6.19
CA PRO A 163 -13.71 -5.38 -5.00
C PRO A 163 -12.51 -5.58 -4.06
N ARG A 164 -12.76 -5.59 -2.75
CA ARG A 164 -11.72 -5.83 -1.73
C ARG A 164 -11.62 -7.33 -1.44
N PRO A 165 -10.49 -8.00 -1.70
CA PRO A 165 -10.30 -9.38 -1.27
C PRO A 165 -10.08 -9.47 0.25
N SER A 166 -10.16 -10.69 0.79
CA SER A 166 -9.73 -10.96 2.16
C SER A 166 -8.21 -10.81 2.30
N PHE A 167 -7.75 -10.43 3.50
CA PHE A 167 -6.32 -10.37 3.78
C PHE A 167 -5.71 -11.77 3.85
N THR A 168 -4.45 -11.89 3.45
CA THR A 168 -3.65 -13.11 3.65
C THR A 168 -2.35 -12.82 4.39
N LYS A 169 -2.02 -13.68 5.36
CA LYS A 169 -0.79 -13.57 6.14
C LYS A 169 0.44 -14.16 5.45
N SER A 170 0.22 -15.09 4.50
CA SER A 170 1.29 -15.92 3.92
C SER A 170 2.19 -16.53 5.00
N GLY A 171 3.49 -16.70 4.74
CA GLY A 171 4.45 -17.31 5.67
C GLY A 171 5.09 -16.37 6.68
N PHE A 172 4.63 -15.11 6.84
CA PHE A 172 5.30 -14.09 7.67
C PHE A 172 4.80 -14.01 9.12
N PHE A 173 3.68 -14.68 9.43
CA PHE A 173 3.03 -14.65 10.74
C PHE A 173 2.78 -16.08 11.21
N GLU A 174 3.87 -16.81 11.45
CA GLU A 174 3.83 -18.21 11.89
C GLU A 174 3.18 -18.32 13.28
N GLY A 175 2.32 -19.32 13.49
CA GLY A 175 1.60 -19.49 14.75
C GLY A 175 0.52 -18.44 15.07
N ILE A 176 0.40 -17.34 14.32
CA ILE A 176 -0.57 -16.26 14.58
C ILE A 176 -1.80 -16.40 13.66
N SER A 177 -3.00 -16.43 14.24
CA SER A 177 -4.25 -16.35 13.49
C SER A 177 -4.66 -14.89 13.30
N MET A 178 -4.21 -14.27 12.19
CA MET A 178 -4.48 -12.86 11.91
C MET A 178 -5.99 -12.54 11.91
N ASP A 179 -6.82 -13.42 11.38
CA ASP A 179 -8.29 -13.22 11.36
C ASP A 179 -8.90 -13.23 12.76
N ASN A 180 -8.40 -14.10 13.63
CA ASN A 180 -8.87 -14.17 15.01
C ASN A 180 -8.47 -12.93 15.82
N ILE A 181 -7.18 -12.54 15.78
CA ILE A 181 -6.69 -11.43 16.63
C ILE A 181 -7.30 -10.07 16.27
N TYR A 182 -7.72 -9.90 15.02
CA TYR A 182 -8.41 -8.69 14.57
C TYR A 182 -9.94 -8.75 14.75
N SER A 183 -10.50 -9.87 15.24
CA SER A 183 -11.90 -9.89 15.64
C SER A 183 -12.11 -9.02 16.90
N ARG A 184 -13.21 -8.28 16.95
CA ARG A 184 -13.49 -7.36 18.06
C ARG A 184 -13.57 -8.08 19.40
N SER A 185 -14.22 -9.26 19.43
CA SER A 185 -14.33 -10.09 20.62
C SER A 185 -12.95 -10.50 21.13
N HIS A 186 -12.06 -10.94 20.24
CA HIS A 186 -10.70 -11.31 20.65
C HIS A 186 -9.92 -10.09 21.16
N GLN A 187 -10.03 -8.93 20.50
CA GLN A 187 -9.40 -7.69 20.98
C GLN A 187 -9.86 -7.31 22.40
N GLN A 188 -11.15 -7.46 22.70
CA GLN A 188 -11.69 -7.20 24.04
C GLN A 188 -11.10 -8.18 25.08
N GLU A 189 -11.01 -9.47 24.75
CA GLU A 189 -10.41 -10.49 25.61
C GLU A 189 -8.91 -10.23 25.85
N THR A 190 -8.14 -10.05 24.78
CA THR A 190 -6.70 -9.76 24.85
C THR A 190 -6.45 -8.49 25.66
N LEU A 191 -7.22 -7.42 25.40
CA LEU A 191 -7.06 -6.17 26.13
C LEU A 191 -7.44 -6.34 27.60
N ALA A 192 -8.48 -7.13 27.93
CA ALA A 192 -8.89 -7.39 29.31
C ALA A 192 -7.78 -8.06 30.13
N LEU A 193 -7.00 -8.96 29.51
CA LEU A 193 -5.80 -9.54 30.13
C LEU A 193 -4.74 -8.47 30.42
N ILE A 194 -4.43 -7.63 29.43
CA ILE A 194 -3.40 -6.58 29.54
C ILE A 194 -3.78 -5.52 30.59
N VAL A 195 -5.04 -5.07 30.59
CA VAL A 195 -5.52 -3.98 31.47
C VAL A 195 -6.12 -4.48 32.78
N GLY A 196 -6.17 -5.80 33.00
CA GLY A 196 -6.71 -6.47 34.18
C GLY A 196 -8.22 -6.29 34.42
N SER A 197 -9.01 -5.92 33.39
CA SER A 197 -10.46 -5.72 33.54
C SER A 197 -11.23 -5.75 32.22
N HIS A 198 -12.18 -6.68 32.08
CA HIS A 198 -13.11 -6.73 30.93
C HIS A 198 -13.94 -5.45 30.81
N LYS A 199 -14.39 -4.88 31.93
CA LYS A 199 -15.18 -3.63 31.91
C LYS A 199 -14.35 -2.47 31.36
N LEU A 200 -13.07 -2.39 31.70
CA LEU A 200 -12.17 -1.36 31.16
C LEU A 200 -11.85 -1.63 29.69
N ALA A 201 -11.55 -2.87 29.32
CA ALA A 201 -11.32 -3.26 27.93
C ALA A 201 -12.49 -2.88 27.01
N ASN A 202 -13.73 -3.11 27.43
CA ASN A 202 -14.93 -2.75 26.67
C ASN A 202 -15.18 -1.23 26.57
N ARG A 203 -14.53 -0.42 27.43
CA ARG A 203 -14.53 1.05 27.29
C ARG A 203 -13.53 1.53 26.25
N TYR A 204 -12.44 0.80 26.03
CA TYR A 204 -11.49 1.10 24.96
C TYR A 204 -11.96 0.53 23.62
N ILE A 205 -12.28 -0.76 23.59
CA ILE A 205 -12.83 -1.46 22.42
C ILE A 205 -14.34 -1.56 22.62
N HIS A 206 -15.08 -0.63 22.00
CA HIS A 206 -16.54 -0.58 22.11
C HIS A 206 -17.17 -1.83 21.48
N ASP A 207 -18.39 -2.19 21.84
CA ASP A 207 -19.09 -3.33 21.21
C ASP A 207 -19.50 -3.05 19.75
N ARG A 208 -19.67 -1.76 19.40
CA ARG A 208 -20.11 -1.30 18.08
C ARG A 208 -19.38 -0.01 17.69
N GLY A 209 -19.44 0.33 16.40
CA GLY A 209 -18.84 1.55 15.85
C GLY A 209 -17.33 1.41 15.60
N ASN A 210 -16.62 2.54 15.57
CA ASN A 210 -15.26 2.61 15.01
C ASN A 210 -14.14 2.62 16.06
N TYR A 211 -14.44 2.25 17.31
CA TYR A 211 -13.44 2.08 18.37
C TYR A 211 -13.04 0.61 18.48
N PHE A 212 -12.17 0.20 17.56
CA PHE A 212 -11.51 -1.10 17.50
C PHE A 212 -10.27 -0.98 16.62
N LEU A 213 -9.36 -1.95 16.72
CA LEU A 213 -8.18 -2.02 15.88
C LEU A 213 -8.50 -2.76 14.57
N SER A 214 -8.15 -2.12 13.48
CA SER A 214 -8.31 -2.62 12.12
C SER A 214 -6.96 -2.91 11.49
N ARG A 215 -6.97 -3.67 10.40
CA ARG A 215 -5.80 -3.81 9.52
C ARG A 215 -5.65 -2.52 8.71
N GLY A 216 -4.90 -1.56 9.24
CA GLY A 216 -4.61 -0.30 8.55
C GLY A 216 -3.54 -0.53 7.50
N HIS A 217 -3.83 -0.22 6.23
CA HIS A 217 -2.88 -0.39 5.14
C HIS A 217 -1.69 0.56 5.28
N LEU A 218 -0.49 0.09 4.93
CA LEU A 218 0.71 0.93 4.81
C LEU A 218 0.80 1.53 3.39
N ALA A 219 0.87 0.68 2.37
CA ALA A 219 0.59 1.09 0.98
C ALA A 219 -0.91 0.91 0.70
N ALA A 220 -1.64 2.01 0.50
CA ALA A 220 -3.09 1.96 0.43
C ALA A 220 -3.56 1.37 -0.91
N LYS A 221 -4.70 0.67 -0.91
CA LYS A 221 -5.33 0.14 -2.13
C LYS A 221 -5.41 1.20 -3.24
N LEU A 222 -5.83 2.42 -2.88
CA LEU A 222 -6.06 3.50 -3.85
C LEU A 222 -4.80 4.22 -4.30
N ASP A 223 -3.62 3.81 -3.83
CA ASP A 223 -2.33 4.33 -4.29
C ASP A 223 -1.88 3.64 -5.61
N PHE A 224 -2.67 2.69 -6.10
CA PHE A 224 -2.40 1.91 -7.31
C PHE A 224 -3.50 2.07 -8.36
N ILE A 225 -3.11 2.01 -9.64
CA ILE A 225 -4.01 2.29 -10.76
C ILE A 225 -4.82 1.06 -11.14
N PHE A 226 -4.16 -0.07 -11.39
CA PHE A 226 -4.82 -1.26 -11.94
C PHE A 226 -5.43 -2.16 -10.86
N GLU A 227 -6.55 -2.82 -11.15
CA GLU A 227 -7.22 -3.76 -10.26
C GLU A 227 -6.24 -4.79 -9.66
N ALA A 228 -5.40 -5.39 -10.50
CA ALA A 228 -4.43 -6.39 -10.06
C ALA A 228 -3.51 -5.83 -8.95
N GLN A 229 -3.02 -4.60 -9.12
CA GLN A 229 -2.17 -3.92 -8.13
C GLN A 229 -2.95 -3.61 -6.85
N GLN A 230 -4.19 -3.13 -6.99
CA GLN A 230 -5.06 -2.83 -5.86
C GLN A 230 -5.39 -4.08 -5.02
N ARG A 231 -5.62 -5.23 -5.65
CA ARG A 231 -5.88 -6.50 -4.95
C ARG A 231 -4.64 -7.04 -4.25
N ALA A 232 -3.47 -6.80 -4.82
CA ALA A 232 -2.20 -7.20 -4.24
C ALA A 232 -1.86 -6.44 -2.94
N THR A 233 -2.56 -5.37 -2.55
CA THR A 233 -2.28 -4.67 -1.28
C THR A 233 -2.75 -5.42 -0.03
N PHE A 234 -3.54 -6.48 -0.18
CA PHE A 234 -4.21 -7.21 0.91
C PHE A 234 -3.36 -8.34 1.53
N TYR A 235 -2.07 -8.09 1.71
CA TYR A 235 -1.21 -8.93 2.56
C TYR A 235 -1.10 -8.34 3.96
N SER A 236 -1.15 -9.17 5.00
CA SER A 236 -1.02 -8.70 6.38
C SER A 236 0.31 -7.99 6.65
N VAL A 237 1.38 -8.33 5.93
CA VAL A 237 2.66 -7.60 5.99
C VAL A 237 2.57 -6.17 5.46
N ASN A 238 1.53 -5.81 4.70
CA ASN A 238 1.26 -4.43 4.28
C ASN A 238 0.31 -3.70 5.24
N THR A 239 0.22 -4.14 6.50
CA THR A 239 -0.72 -3.58 7.47
C THR A 239 -0.09 -3.43 8.86
N VAL A 240 -0.67 -2.52 9.64
CA VAL A 240 -0.42 -2.39 11.08
C VAL A 240 -1.75 -2.28 11.83
N PRO A 241 -1.79 -2.62 13.14
CA PRO A 241 -2.96 -2.35 13.97
C PRO A 241 -3.25 -0.86 14.04
N MET A 242 -4.36 -0.43 13.45
CA MET A 242 -4.75 0.98 13.40
C MET A 242 -6.16 1.15 13.93
N TRP A 243 -6.36 2.09 14.85
CA TRP A 243 -7.69 2.38 15.36
C TRP A 243 -8.62 2.82 14.23
N GLN A 244 -9.79 2.19 14.09
CA GLN A 244 -10.62 2.36 12.91
C GLN A 244 -11.11 3.80 12.73
N ASN A 245 -11.42 4.51 13.81
CA ASN A 245 -11.80 5.92 13.75
C ASN A 245 -10.68 6.85 13.26
N ILE A 246 -9.42 6.41 13.39
CA ILE A 246 -8.23 7.10 12.88
C ILE A 246 -7.95 6.69 11.44
N ASN A 247 -8.02 5.39 11.14
CA ASN A 247 -7.88 4.79 9.80
C ASN A 247 -8.87 5.42 8.80
N ASP A 248 -10.17 5.41 9.13
CA ASP A 248 -11.21 6.06 8.32
C ASP A 248 -11.32 7.57 8.54
N GLY A 249 -10.51 8.11 9.45
CA GLY A 249 -10.46 9.51 9.85
C GLY A 249 -9.40 10.29 9.09
N ASN A 250 -8.49 10.92 9.84
CA ASN A 250 -7.47 11.80 9.30
C ASN A 250 -6.43 11.04 8.47
N TRP A 251 -6.17 9.76 8.77
CA TRP A 251 -5.24 8.94 7.99
C TRP A 251 -5.68 8.80 6.53
N LYS A 252 -6.94 8.40 6.29
CA LYS A 252 -7.55 8.36 4.96
C LYS A 252 -7.54 9.71 4.23
N LYS A 253 -7.70 10.82 4.96
CA LYS A 253 -7.63 12.16 4.37
C LYS A 253 -6.20 12.53 3.97
N ILE A 254 -5.19 12.15 4.75
CA ILE A 254 -3.76 12.31 4.40
C ILE A 254 -3.48 11.52 3.11
N GLU A 255 -3.84 10.24 3.06
CA GLU A 255 -3.68 9.41 1.87
C GLU A 255 -4.31 10.05 0.62
N LYS A 256 -5.55 10.57 0.74
CA LYS A 256 -6.21 11.29 -0.35
C LYS A 256 -5.46 12.56 -0.75
N SER A 257 -4.96 13.31 0.23
CA SER A 257 -4.24 14.57 -0.01
C SER A 257 -2.93 14.33 -0.76
N VAL A 258 -2.21 13.25 -0.43
CA VAL A 258 -0.98 12.84 -1.14
C VAL A 258 -1.27 12.46 -2.59
N ARG A 259 -2.33 11.66 -2.85
CA ARG A 259 -2.75 11.34 -4.22
C ARG A 259 -3.13 12.58 -5.02
N ASN A 260 -3.92 13.47 -4.44
CA ASN A 260 -4.27 14.75 -5.08
C ASN A 260 -3.03 15.60 -5.39
N TYR A 261 -2.01 15.58 -4.52
CA TYR A 261 -0.75 16.28 -4.78
C TYR A 261 -0.04 15.69 -6.00
N ALA A 262 0.10 14.35 -6.03
CA ALA A 262 0.74 13.63 -7.13
C ALA A 262 0.11 14.02 -8.48
N SER A 263 -1.24 13.99 -8.56
CA SER A 263 -1.94 14.31 -9.80
C SER A 263 -1.89 15.78 -10.18
N ARG A 264 -2.26 16.68 -9.26
CA ARG A 264 -2.30 18.13 -9.55
C ARG A 264 -0.94 18.73 -9.87
N ARG A 265 0.14 18.15 -9.35
CA ARG A 265 1.51 18.63 -9.60
C ARG A 265 2.23 17.84 -10.70
N ASN A 266 1.57 16.84 -11.27
CA ASN A 266 2.14 15.87 -12.19
C ASN A 266 3.47 15.30 -11.67
N ARG A 267 3.45 14.70 -10.47
CA ARG A 267 4.63 14.16 -9.79
C ARG A 267 4.43 12.69 -9.40
N ASN A 268 5.43 11.88 -9.73
CA ASN A 268 5.60 10.56 -9.15
C ASN A 268 6.20 10.73 -7.74
N LEU A 269 5.59 10.08 -6.75
CA LEU A 269 5.99 10.18 -5.35
C LEU A 269 6.43 8.81 -4.83
N GLU A 270 7.63 8.72 -4.28
CA GLU A 270 8.04 7.58 -3.47
C GLU A 270 7.50 7.77 -2.04
N VAL A 271 6.80 6.75 -1.52
CA VAL A 271 6.07 6.85 -0.26
C VAL A 271 6.46 5.72 0.67
N TRP A 272 7.07 6.07 1.81
CA TRP A 272 7.34 5.13 2.90
C TRP A 272 6.32 5.33 4.00
N THR A 273 5.60 4.27 4.36
CA THR A 273 4.58 4.30 5.40
C THR A 273 4.90 3.26 6.44
N GLY A 274 4.85 3.62 7.71
CA GLY A 274 5.21 2.71 8.79
C GLY A 274 4.70 3.20 10.13
N SER A 275 5.34 2.72 11.19
CA SER A 275 4.92 3.04 12.55
C SER A 275 6.08 3.17 13.53
N LEU A 276 5.86 3.89 14.63
CA LEU A 276 6.84 4.10 15.71
C LEU A 276 6.22 3.82 17.07
N GLY A 277 7.01 3.18 17.94
CA GLY A 277 6.67 2.90 19.33
C GLY A 277 5.49 1.93 19.48
N VAL A 278 5.19 1.58 20.73
CA VAL A 278 4.03 0.76 21.10
C VAL A 278 3.07 1.66 21.86
N LEU A 279 1.80 1.62 21.51
CA LEU A 279 0.73 2.33 22.19
C LEU A 279 0.64 1.84 23.63
N GLU A 280 0.41 2.76 24.55
CA GLU A 280 0.14 2.46 25.95
C GLU A 280 -1.25 2.99 26.35
N LEU A 281 -1.98 2.19 27.14
CA LEU A 281 -3.26 2.56 27.76
C LEU A 281 -3.19 2.31 29.27
N GLU A 282 -3.97 3.07 30.03
CA GLU A 282 -4.08 2.88 31.49
C GLU A 282 -4.79 1.56 31.79
N ASP A 283 -4.25 0.79 32.73
CA ASP A 283 -4.87 -0.40 33.32
C ASP A 283 -5.88 -0.04 34.44
N PHE A 284 -6.46 -1.05 35.07
CA PHE A 284 -7.44 -0.85 36.16
C PHE A 284 -6.86 -0.14 37.40
N GLU A 285 -5.54 -0.11 37.56
CA GLU A 285 -4.82 0.58 38.63
C GLU A 285 -4.29 1.96 38.19
N GLY A 286 -4.55 2.37 36.95
CA GLY A 286 -4.06 3.63 36.37
C GLY A 286 -2.61 3.59 35.89
N LYS A 287 -1.99 2.40 35.74
CA LYS A 287 -0.64 2.25 35.21
C LYS A 287 -0.69 2.08 33.69
N MET A 288 0.25 2.70 32.98
CA MET A 288 0.36 2.58 31.53
C MET A 288 0.89 1.19 31.15
N LYS A 289 0.18 0.50 30.25
CA LYS A 289 0.52 -0.83 29.72
C LYS A 289 0.62 -0.78 28.21
N LYS A 290 1.67 -1.40 27.66
CA LYS A 290 1.85 -1.56 26.22
C LYS A 290 0.82 -2.52 25.64
N ILE A 291 0.26 -2.17 24.49
CA ILE A 291 -0.85 -2.89 23.88
C ILE A 291 -0.38 -3.73 22.69
N TYR A 292 -0.83 -4.99 22.66
CA TYR A 292 -0.52 -5.98 21.64
C TYR A 292 -1.81 -6.72 21.25
N LEU A 293 -1.89 -7.20 20.00
CA LEU A 293 -3.05 -7.99 19.54
C LEU A 293 -2.90 -9.49 19.79
N ASP A 294 -1.68 -9.98 19.97
CA ASP A 294 -1.38 -11.35 20.37
C ASP A 294 -0.59 -11.31 21.68
N TYR A 295 -1.24 -11.64 22.79
CA TYR A 295 -0.71 -11.51 24.14
C TYR A 295 -1.12 -12.70 25.00
N HIS A 296 -0.11 -13.39 25.56
CA HIS A 296 -0.27 -14.47 26.52
C HIS A 296 0.75 -14.29 27.67
N ASP A 297 0.39 -13.47 28.66
CA ASP A 297 1.13 -13.26 29.93
C ASP A 297 2.66 -13.21 29.78
N GLU A 298 3.14 -12.39 28.85
CA GLU A 298 4.55 -12.16 28.50
C GLU A 298 5.32 -13.33 27.85
N GLU A 299 4.77 -14.56 27.85
CA GLU A 299 5.37 -15.71 27.15
C GLU A 299 5.33 -15.54 25.62
N ARG A 300 4.26 -14.90 25.13
CA ARG A 300 4.07 -14.58 23.72
C ARG A 300 3.44 -13.21 23.58
N VAL A 301 4.24 -12.27 23.05
CA VAL A 301 3.84 -10.89 22.82
C VAL A 301 4.19 -10.55 21.37
N ALA A 302 3.16 -10.42 20.53
CA ALA A 302 3.32 -10.12 19.11
C ALA A 302 2.23 -9.16 18.64
N ILE A 303 2.45 -8.60 17.45
CA ILE A 303 1.57 -7.63 16.80
C ILE A 303 1.37 -6.39 17.70
N PRO A 304 2.44 -5.62 17.98
CA PRO A 304 2.34 -4.40 18.75
C PRO A 304 1.39 -3.41 18.09
N VAL A 305 0.53 -2.79 18.90
CA VAL A 305 -0.29 -1.68 18.44
C VAL A 305 0.60 -0.45 18.40
N PRO A 306 0.81 0.19 17.23
CA PRO A 306 1.77 1.28 17.19
C PRO A 306 1.26 2.52 17.87
N LYS A 307 2.17 3.30 18.47
CA LYS A 307 1.87 4.58 19.11
C LYS A 307 1.64 5.69 18.08
N LEU A 308 2.54 5.75 17.10
CA LEU A 308 2.53 6.72 16.01
C LEU A 308 2.55 6.00 14.66
N LEU A 309 1.86 6.58 13.70
CA LEU A 309 1.92 6.20 12.30
C LEU A 309 2.67 7.29 11.55
N PHE A 310 3.47 6.91 10.55
CA PHE A 310 4.15 7.89 9.72
C PHE A 310 3.93 7.61 8.23
N LYS A 311 3.92 8.66 7.43
CA LYS A 311 3.96 8.61 5.96
C LYS A 311 4.95 9.63 5.44
N VAL A 312 6.11 9.16 5.00
CA VAL A 312 7.10 9.94 4.26
C VAL A 312 6.67 10.02 2.81
N VAL A 313 6.61 11.23 2.26
CA VAL A 313 6.26 11.50 0.86
C VAL A 313 7.42 12.23 0.22
N TYR A 314 7.95 11.68 -0.86
CA TYR A 314 9.18 12.16 -1.47
C TYR A 314 9.08 12.26 -2.99
N ASP A 315 9.34 13.45 -3.51
CA ASP A 315 9.57 13.70 -4.93
C ASP A 315 11.08 13.60 -5.20
N ARG A 316 11.48 12.46 -5.76
CA ARG A 316 12.89 12.16 -6.09
C ARG A 316 13.47 13.11 -7.14
N TYR A 317 12.67 13.62 -8.07
CA TYR A 317 13.14 14.52 -9.11
C TYR A 317 13.51 15.89 -8.52
N ARG A 318 12.70 16.39 -7.58
CA ARG A 318 12.93 17.69 -6.93
C ARG A 318 13.79 17.62 -5.67
N LEU A 319 14.09 16.40 -5.20
CA LEU A 319 14.69 16.13 -3.89
C LEU A 319 13.89 16.83 -2.77
N ALA A 320 12.56 16.73 -2.86
CA ALA A 320 11.64 17.41 -1.98
C ALA A 320 10.85 16.39 -1.16
N GLY A 321 10.71 16.59 0.15
CA GLY A 321 10.00 15.64 0.99
C GLY A 321 9.28 16.25 2.18
N VAL A 322 8.32 15.51 2.70
CA VAL A 322 7.57 15.82 3.92
C VAL A 322 7.18 14.52 4.60
N VAL A 323 7.03 14.55 5.93
CA VAL A 323 6.54 13.40 6.69
C VAL A 323 5.27 13.80 7.41
N PHE A 324 4.21 13.00 7.27
CA PHE A 324 3.02 13.12 8.10
C PHE A 324 3.14 12.15 9.27
N ILE A 325 2.87 12.62 10.48
CA ILE A 325 2.74 11.79 11.68
C ILE A 325 1.29 11.82 12.14
N THR A 326 0.74 10.67 12.49
CA THR A 326 -0.59 10.54 13.08
C THR A 326 -0.51 9.77 14.38
N VAL A 327 -1.07 10.33 15.45
CA VAL A 327 -1.20 9.67 16.75
C VAL A 327 -2.23 8.55 16.62
N ASN A 328 -1.85 7.30 16.91
CA ASN A 328 -2.73 6.14 16.85
C ASN A 328 -3.34 5.84 18.23
N ASN A 329 -3.92 6.86 18.86
CA ASN A 329 -4.57 6.74 20.16
C ASN A 329 -5.83 7.61 20.20
N PRO A 330 -7.03 7.03 20.06
CA PRO A 330 -8.27 7.78 20.10
C PRO A 330 -8.75 8.11 21.53
N HIS A 331 -8.05 7.58 22.54
CA HIS A 331 -8.34 7.81 23.97
C HIS A 331 -7.42 8.86 24.60
N LEU A 332 -6.59 9.52 23.79
CA LEU A 332 -5.68 10.54 24.26
C LEU A 332 -6.45 11.83 24.59
N ASN A 333 -6.40 12.25 25.86
CA ASN A 333 -7.05 13.48 26.32
C ASN A 333 -6.26 14.75 25.96
N ARG A 334 -4.92 14.65 25.96
CA ARG A 334 -4.01 15.75 25.63
C ARG A 334 -2.76 15.20 24.97
N LEU A 335 -2.26 15.89 23.95
CA LEU A 335 -0.96 15.59 23.39
C LEU A 335 0.15 15.88 24.42
N THR A 336 1.05 14.93 24.60
CA THR A 336 2.22 15.02 25.47
C THR A 336 3.48 14.89 24.63
N GLY A 337 4.63 15.34 25.16
CA GLY A 337 5.88 15.43 24.39
C GLY A 337 6.38 14.11 23.83
N ASP A 338 6.02 12.99 24.45
CA ASP A 338 6.32 11.63 24.02
C ASP A 338 5.55 11.18 22.75
N TYR A 339 4.58 11.97 22.27
CA TYR A 339 3.91 11.80 20.97
C TYR A 339 4.44 12.76 19.90
N VAL A 340 5.35 13.67 20.24
CA VAL A 340 5.91 14.69 19.34
C VAL A 340 7.34 14.32 19.01
N VAL A 341 7.60 13.95 17.75
CA VAL A 341 8.92 13.45 17.31
C VAL A 341 9.71 14.44 16.46
N CYS A 342 9.14 15.61 16.18
CA CYS A 342 9.73 16.64 15.32
C CYS A 342 9.01 17.99 15.55
N GLU A 343 9.57 19.05 14.97
CA GLU A 343 8.86 20.34 14.82
C GLU A 343 7.69 20.23 13.83
N ASP A 344 6.51 20.74 14.20
CA ASP A 344 5.30 20.72 13.36
C ASP A 344 5.35 21.82 12.29
N ILE A 345 5.68 21.43 11.07
CA ILE A 345 5.77 22.31 9.89
C ILE A 345 4.51 22.28 9.02
N CYS A 346 3.36 21.79 9.50
CA CYS A 346 2.17 21.67 8.65
C CYS A 346 1.68 23.01 8.06
N THR A 347 1.99 24.14 8.71
CA THR A 347 1.63 25.47 8.20
C THR A 347 2.49 25.92 7.01
N GLU A 348 3.61 25.25 6.75
CA GLU A 348 4.55 25.56 5.66
C GLU A 348 4.27 24.78 4.38
N ILE A 349 3.37 23.79 4.44
CA ILE A 349 3.02 22.91 3.31
C ILE A 349 1.55 23.11 2.92
N ASN A 350 1.21 22.80 1.66
CA ASN A 350 -0.17 22.94 1.17
C ASN A 350 -0.77 21.58 0.78
N PHE A 351 -0.98 20.71 1.78
CA PHE A 351 -1.58 19.39 1.59
C PHE A 351 -3.03 19.30 2.04
N SER A 352 -3.49 20.16 2.96
CA SER A 352 -4.83 20.06 3.54
C SER A 352 -5.55 21.40 3.62
N GLY A 353 -6.82 21.39 3.24
CA GLY A 353 -7.79 22.46 3.57
C GLY A 353 -8.73 22.05 4.70
N TRP A 354 -8.26 21.19 5.61
CA TRP A 354 -9.05 20.56 6.67
C TRP A 354 -8.22 20.41 7.94
N ASP A 355 -8.90 20.36 9.10
CA ASP A 355 -8.23 20.29 10.40
C ASP A 355 -7.65 18.89 10.68
N MET A 356 -6.32 18.82 10.75
CA MET A 356 -5.53 17.62 11.06
C MET A 356 -5.51 17.27 12.55
N ARG A 357 -5.94 18.18 13.43
CA ARG A 357 -5.78 18.09 14.89
C ARG A 357 -7.08 17.68 15.60
N THR A 358 -7.77 16.69 15.05
CA THR A 358 -9.06 16.20 15.57
C THR A 358 -8.92 14.84 16.28
N GLU A 359 -9.96 14.45 17.02
CA GLU A 359 -10.09 13.15 17.70
C GLU A 359 -10.12 11.94 16.73
N ARG A 360 -10.22 12.21 15.42
CA ARG A 360 -10.16 11.21 14.35
C ARG A 360 -8.73 10.96 13.85
N GLY A 361 -7.75 11.21 14.71
CA GLY A 361 -6.32 11.01 14.45
C GLY A 361 -5.54 12.32 14.40
N TYR A 362 -5.17 12.85 15.56
CA TYR A 362 -4.33 14.04 15.64
C TYR A 362 -3.07 13.85 14.79
N SER A 363 -2.85 14.74 13.83
CA SER A 363 -1.75 14.65 12.88
C SER A 363 -0.96 15.95 12.78
N TYR A 364 0.33 15.82 12.53
CA TYR A 364 1.29 16.92 12.35
C TYR A 364 2.34 16.54 11.28
N CYS A 365 3.19 17.50 10.90
CA CYS A 365 4.08 17.35 9.76
C CYS A 365 5.53 17.58 10.18
N CYS A 366 6.46 16.75 9.71
CA CYS A 366 7.89 16.91 9.93
C CYS A 366 8.62 17.18 8.61
N SER A 367 9.78 17.83 8.70
CA SER A 367 10.81 17.68 7.68
C SER A 367 11.35 16.23 7.68
N VAL A 368 11.84 15.77 6.54
CA VAL A 368 12.43 14.42 6.44
C VAL A 368 13.66 14.27 7.35
N ASP A 369 14.48 15.32 7.44
CA ASP A 369 15.73 15.26 8.21
C ASP A 369 15.48 15.25 9.71
N ASP A 370 14.49 15.99 10.20
CA ASP A 370 14.11 15.92 11.62
C ASP A 370 13.48 14.57 11.97
N PHE A 371 12.59 14.06 11.12
CA PHE A 371 11.98 12.74 11.32
C PHE A 371 13.00 11.60 11.38
N ARG A 372 14.11 11.68 10.64
CA ARG A 372 15.19 10.67 10.68
C ARG A 372 15.81 10.51 12.06
N ASN A 373 15.81 11.56 12.89
CA ASN A 373 16.30 11.47 14.27
C ASN A 373 15.43 10.51 15.10
N ALA A 374 14.11 10.49 14.83
CA ALA A 374 13.17 9.59 15.49
C ALA A 374 13.08 8.20 14.83
N PHE A 375 13.35 8.10 13.52
CA PHE A 375 13.28 6.85 12.76
C PHE A 375 14.54 6.61 11.90
N PRO A 376 15.65 6.14 12.50
CA PRO A 376 16.92 5.92 11.81
C PRO A 376 16.93 4.71 10.84
N TYR A 377 15.78 4.01 10.75
CA TYR A 377 15.56 2.90 9.82
C TYR A 377 14.99 3.36 8.46
N LEU A 378 14.66 4.65 8.30
CA LEU A 378 14.24 5.19 7.01
C LEU A 378 15.38 4.97 5.98
N PRO A 379 15.08 4.46 4.77
CA PRO A 379 16.09 4.37 3.72
C PRO A 379 16.77 5.71 3.42
N GLU A 380 18.05 5.65 3.06
CA GLU A 380 18.84 6.84 2.77
C GLU A 380 18.49 7.42 1.40
N PHE A 381 18.13 8.71 1.37
CA PHE A 381 17.94 9.50 0.15
C PHE A 381 18.17 10.99 0.45
N LYS A 382 18.55 11.76 -0.56
CA LYS A 382 18.88 13.18 -0.39
C LYS A 382 17.64 14.05 -0.41
N THR A 383 17.40 14.81 0.65
CA THR A 383 16.38 15.88 0.68
C THR A 383 17.09 17.23 0.57
N ARG A 384 16.51 18.18 -0.17
CA ARG A 384 17.02 19.57 -0.30
C ARG A 384 16.00 20.64 0.04
N ARG A 385 14.73 20.28 0.11
CA ARG A 385 13.61 21.21 0.34
C ARG A 385 12.37 20.47 0.84
N LEU A 386 11.42 21.22 1.38
CA LEU A 386 10.10 20.71 1.71
C LEU A 386 9.28 20.43 0.44
N LEU A 387 8.40 19.44 0.53
CA LEU A 387 7.38 19.20 -0.47
C LEU A 387 6.19 20.14 -0.21
N ILE A 388 5.98 21.12 -1.10
CA ILE A 388 4.99 22.20 -0.97
C ILE A 388 4.02 22.18 -2.15
#